data_AF-A0ABD0R0T9-F1
#
_entry.id   AF-A0ABD0R0T9-F1
#
_cell.length_a   1.000
_cell.length_b   1.000
_cell.length_c   1.000
_cell.angle_alpha   90.00
_cell.angle_beta   90.00
_cell.angle_gamma   90.00
#
_symmetry.space_group_name_H-M   'P 1'
#
loop_
_entity.id
_entity.type
_entity.pdbx_description
1 polymer ?
#
loop_
_entity_poly.entity_id
_entity_poly.type
_entity_poly.pdbx_seq_one_letter_code
_entity_poly.pdbx_strand_id
1 'polypeptide(L)'
;MSKTLKRKKHWSTKVQECAVSWGSVGEFGDVVEILGGAEHGEFPFLGQMNLDVLVCHVGRLPYYGDVLLEVNGTPVSGLTNRDTHAVIRHFREPIRIKTVKP
;
A
#
# COMPACT_ATOMS: atom_id res chain seq x y z
N MET A 1 -28.28 11.43 32.91
CA MET A 1 -28.37 10.69 31.64
C MET A 1 -27.06 10.83 30.89
N SER A 2 -26.22 9.79 30.86
CA SER A 2 -24.95 9.81 30.12
C SER A 2 -25.24 9.70 28.61
N LYS A 3 -24.68 10.61 27.79
CA LYS A 3 -24.83 10.55 26.34
C LYS A 3 -24.04 9.36 25.81
N THR A 4 -24.72 8.33 25.30
CA THR A 4 -24.06 7.22 24.60
C THR A 4 -23.36 7.75 23.36
N LEU A 5 -22.02 7.80 23.38
CA LEU A 5 -21.22 8.16 22.22
C LEU A 5 -21.43 7.12 21.12
N LYS A 6 -21.73 7.56 19.89
CA LYS A 6 -21.77 6.68 18.72
C LYS A 6 -20.41 5.98 18.60
N ARG A 7 -20.44 4.65 18.59
CA ARG A 7 -19.22 3.82 18.44
C ARG A 7 -18.51 4.21 17.14
N LYS A 8 -17.30 4.76 17.26
CA LYS A 8 -16.45 5.05 16.09
C LYS A 8 -16.11 3.72 15.41
N LYS A 9 -16.12 3.70 14.07
CA LYS A 9 -15.68 2.53 13.30
C LYS A 9 -14.18 2.34 13.51
N HIS A 10 -13.74 1.09 13.67
CA HIS A 10 -12.33 0.75 13.76
C HIS A 10 -11.64 1.07 12.42
N TRP A 11 -10.40 1.55 12.46
CA TRP A 11 -9.66 1.99 11.26
C TRP A 11 -9.52 0.86 10.22
N SER A 12 -9.48 -0.40 10.67
CA SER A 12 -9.43 -1.58 9.78
C SER A 12 -10.59 -1.64 8.79
N THR A 13 -11.74 -1.02 9.11
CA THR A 13 -12.88 -0.91 8.18
C THR A 13 -12.62 -0.01 6.97
N LYS A 14 -11.52 0.75 6.98
CA LYS A 14 -11.08 1.62 5.88
C LYS A 14 -9.98 0.99 5.03
N VAL A 15 -9.45 -0.17 5.41
CA VAL A 15 -8.42 -0.86 4.63
C VAL A 15 -8.97 -1.19 3.26
N GLN A 16 -8.20 -0.89 2.21
CA GLN A 16 -8.49 -1.22 0.83
C GLN A 16 -7.50 -2.28 0.37
N GLU A 17 -7.95 -3.17 -0.50
CA GLU A 17 -7.10 -4.13 -1.19
C GLU A 17 -7.23 -3.88 -2.70
N CYS A 18 -6.10 -3.82 -3.41
CA CYS A 18 -6.09 -3.85 -4.88
C CYS A 18 -5.01 -4.80 -5.40
N ALA A 19 -5.30 -5.44 -6.54
CA ALA A 19 -4.34 -6.24 -7.29
C ALA A 19 -3.87 -5.44 -8.52
N VAL A 20 -2.58 -5.11 -8.61
CA VAL A 20 -2.01 -4.25 -9.65
C VAL A 20 -0.96 -4.97 -10.50
N SER A 21 -0.96 -4.67 -11.80
CA SER A 21 0.10 -5.02 -12.77
C SER A 21 0.56 -3.76 -13.51
N TRP A 22 1.74 -3.80 -14.13
CA TRP A 22 2.31 -2.65 -14.84
C TRP A 22 3.02 -3.04 -16.15
N GLY A 23 2.76 -4.24 -16.66
CA GLY A 23 3.01 -4.61 -18.06
C GLY A 23 4.49 -4.80 -18.39
N SER A 24 5.29 -5.29 -17.44
CA SER A 24 6.75 -5.48 -17.60
C SER A 24 7.53 -4.22 -18.00
N VAL A 25 6.95 -3.03 -17.79
CA VAL A 25 7.64 -1.73 -17.92
C VAL A 25 8.52 -1.54 -16.69
N GLY A 26 9.63 -2.26 -16.63
CA GLY A 26 10.59 -2.19 -15.52
C GLY A 26 10.10 -2.82 -14.22
N GLU A 27 10.66 -2.37 -13.10
CA GLU A 27 10.29 -2.84 -11.77
C GLU A 27 9.08 -2.07 -11.23
N PHE A 28 8.39 -2.63 -10.24
CA PHE A 28 7.27 -1.95 -9.59
C PHE A 28 7.63 -0.53 -9.10
N GLY A 29 8.87 -0.35 -8.60
CA GLY A 29 9.37 0.93 -8.10
C GLY A 29 9.50 2.03 -9.16
N ASP A 30 9.58 1.67 -10.45
CA ASP A 30 9.62 2.64 -11.55
C ASP A 30 8.23 3.23 -11.85
N VAL A 31 7.18 2.53 -11.39
CA VAL A 31 5.79 2.85 -11.67
C VAL A 31 5.05 3.36 -10.43
N VAL A 32 5.42 2.86 -9.25
CA VAL A 32 4.86 3.28 -7.95
C VAL A 32 6.01 3.56 -7.00
N GLU A 33 6.12 4.81 -6.58
CA GLU A 33 7.08 5.23 -5.58
C GLU A 33 6.65 4.74 -4.18
N ILE A 34 7.58 4.18 -3.42
CA ILE A 34 7.36 3.80 -2.01
C ILE A 34 8.24 4.67 -1.13
N LEU A 35 7.61 5.43 -0.26
CA LEU A 35 8.25 6.39 0.64
C LEU A 35 8.10 5.95 2.11
N GLY A 36 8.75 6.67 3.02
CA GLY A 36 8.76 6.37 4.45
C GLY A 36 9.54 5.09 4.76
N GLY A 37 9.34 4.52 5.95
CA GLY A 37 10.03 3.32 6.42
C GLY A 37 10.42 3.42 7.89
N ALA A 38 10.57 2.26 8.54
CA ALA A 38 10.83 2.19 9.98
C ALA A 38 12.15 2.88 10.40
N GLU A 39 13.13 2.97 9.50
CA GLU A 39 14.39 3.69 9.71
C GLU A 39 14.19 5.21 9.88
N HIS A 40 13.05 5.75 9.43
CA HIS A 40 12.64 7.14 9.59
C HIS A 40 11.58 7.31 10.69
N GLY A 41 11.17 6.23 11.37
CA GLY A 41 10.05 6.25 12.30
C GLY A 41 8.68 6.40 11.63
N GLU A 42 8.59 6.06 10.33
CA GLU A 42 7.39 6.19 9.52
C GLU A 42 6.91 4.81 9.03
N PHE A 43 5.63 4.70 8.70
CA PHE A 43 5.16 3.56 7.92
C PHE A 43 5.53 3.74 6.45
N PRO A 44 5.79 2.65 5.69
CA PRO A 44 5.86 2.75 4.25
C PRO A 44 4.52 3.23 3.69
N PHE A 45 4.56 4.17 2.77
CA PHE A 45 3.39 4.73 2.12
C PHE A 45 3.64 4.96 0.64
N LEU A 46 2.55 5.10 -0.11
CA LEU A 46 2.62 5.25 -1.55
C LEU A 46 2.88 6.70 -1.96
N GLY A 47 3.93 6.91 -2.74
CA GLY A 47 4.29 8.18 -3.35
C GLY A 47 3.61 8.40 -4.71
N GLN A 48 4.33 8.99 -5.65
CA GLN A 48 3.85 9.18 -7.01
C GLN A 48 3.61 7.84 -7.73
N MET A 49 2.62 7.82 -8.63
CA MET A 49 2.27 6.63 -9.41
C MET A 49 2.07 7.00 -10.88
N ASN A 50 2.64 6.20 -11.78
CA ASN A 50 2.34 6.29 -13.20
C ASN A 50 1.05 5.53 -13.51
N LEU A 51 -0.06 6.26 -13.50
CA LEU A 51 -1.40 5.71 -13.71
C LEU A 51 -1.67 5.30 -15.18
N ASP A 52 -0.85 5.75 -16.13
CA ASP A 52 -1.02 5.42 -17.55
C ASP A 52 -0.65 3.96 -17.84
N VAL A 53 0.18 3.34 -16.99
CA VAL A 53 0.65 1.95 -17.14
C VAL A 53 0.06 0.99 -16.09
N LEU A 54 -0.44 1.51 -14.96
CA LEU A 54 -1.01 0.68 -13.90
C LEU A 54 -2.37 0.11 -14.30
N VAL A 55 -2.49 -1.21 -14.17
CA VAL A 55 -3.76 -1.93 -14.33
C VAL A 55 -4.18 -2.49 -12.98
N CYS A 56 -5.30 -2.00 -12.42
CA CYS A 56 -5.92 -2.61 -11.23
C CYS A 56 -6.94 -3.66 -11.69
N HIS A 57 -6.70 -4.91 -11.32
CA HIS A 57 -7.56 -6.04 -11.67
C HIS A 57 -8.69 -6.26 -10.65
N VAL A 58 -8.46 -5.87 -9.39
CA VAL A 58 -9.39 -6.07 -8.28
C VAL A 58 -9.34 -4.85 -7.37
N GLY A 59 -10.49 -4.40 -6.88
CA GLY A 59 -10.56 -3.27 -5.94
C GLY A 59 -10.41 -1.92 -6.63
N ARG A 60 -9.80 -0.96 -5.93
CA ARG A 60 -9.55 0.39 -6.43
C ARG A 60 -8.07 0.71 -6.24
N LEU A 61 -7.47 1.37 -7.24
CA LEU A 61 -6.11 1.91 -7.09
C LEU A 61 -6.02 2.78 -5.84
N PRO A 62 -4.99 2.56 -5.01
CA PRO A 62 -4.76 3.39 -3.83
C PRO A 62 -4.37 4.82 -4.23
N TYR A 63 -4.43 5.73 -3.27
CA TYR A 63 -4.08 7.13 -3.49
C TYR A 63 -2.69 7.45 -2.96
N TYR A 64 -2.09 8.53 -3.47
CA TYR A 64 -0.87 9.11 -2.91
C TYR A 64 -1.05 9.38 -1.40
N GLY A 65 -0.06 8.99 -0.61
CA GLY A 65 -0.05 9.11 0.84
C GLY A 65 -0.75 7.97 1.58
N ASP A 66 -1.40 7.03 0.89
CA ASP A 66 -1.98 5.85 1.55
C ASP A 66 -0.85 4.99 2.14
N VAL A 67 -1.03 4.58 3.40
CA VAL A 67 -0.08 3.71 4.11
C VAL A 67 -0.16 2.29 3.55
N LEU A 68 0.98 1.72 3.21
CA LEU A 68 1.11 0.35 2.72
C LEU A 68 1.21 -0.62 3.90
N LEU A 69 0.24 -1.53 4.02
CA LEU A 69 0.12 -2.47 5.14
C LEU A 69 0.69 -3.84 4.79
N GLU A 70 0.31 -4.38 3.63
CA GLU A 70 0.71 -5.72 3.17
C GLU A 70 0.98 -5.73 1.67
N VAL A 71 1.89 -6.61 1.25
CA VAL A 71 2.14 -6.98 -0.15
C VAL A 71 2.02 -8.50 -0.27
N ASN A 72 1.06 -8.99 -1.03
CA ASN A 72 0.73 -10.42 -1.19
C ASN A 72 0.61 -11.19 0.14
N GLY A 73 0.05 -10.53 1.16
CA GLY A 73 -0.12 -11.10 2.50
C GLY A 73 1.12 -11.01 3.40
N THR A 74 2.25 -10.48 2.90
CA THR A 74 3.42 -10.15 3.71
C THR A 74 3.24 -8.76 4.33
N PRO A 75 3.23 -8.62 5.67
CA PRO A 75 3.11 -7.32 6.32
C PRO A 75 4.38 -6.49 6.11
N VAL A 76 4.20 -5.21 5.76
CA VAL A 76 5.32 -4.28 5.51
C VAL A 76 5.30 -3.04 6.40
N SER A 77 4.21 -2.77 7.13
CA SER A 77 4.03 -1.59 7.98
C SER A 77 4.97 -1.48 9.20
N GLY A 78 6.03 -2.29 9.29
CA GLY A 78 7.07 -2.18 10.31
C GLY A 78 8.47 -2.36 9.75
N LEU A 79 8.58 -2.44 8.42
CA LEU A 79 9.83 -2.70 7.72
C LEU A 79 10.53 -1.40 7.37
N THR A 80 11.84 -1.51 7.10
CA THR A 80 12.57 -0.41 6.47
C THR A 80 12.07 -0.18 5.04
N ASN A 81 12.35 0.98 4.45
CA ASN A 81 12.02 1.23 3.04
C ASN A 81 12.66 0.18 2.12
N ARG A 82 13.96 -0.10 2.37
CA ARG A 82 14.74 -1.09 1.65
C ARG A 82 14.10 -2.48 1.71
N ASP A 83 13.70 -2.93 2.89
CA ASP A 83 13.09 -4.25 3.07
C ASP A 83 11.69 -4.32 2.43
N THR A 84 10.92 -3.23 2.49
CA THR A 84 9.63 -3.13 1.79
C THR A 84 9.80 -3.32 0.27
N HIS A 85 10.78 -2.64 -0.34
CA HIS A 85 11.10 -2.85 -1.75
C HIS A 85 11.56 -4.28 -2.04
N ALA A 86 12.34 -4.90 -1.15
CA ALA A 86 12.76 -6.30 -1.32
C ALA A 86 11.56 -7.27 -1.32
N VAL A 87 10.57 -7.05 -0.44
CA VAL A 87 9.32 -7.82 -0.43
C VAL A 87 8.55 -7.63 -1.74
N ILE A 88 8.42 -6.40 -2.23
CA ILE A 88 7.71 -6.13 -3.48
C ILE A 88 8.39 -6.84 -4.67
N ARG A 89 9.71 -6.70 -4.80
CA ARG A 89 10.51 -7.32 -5.88
C ARG A 89 10.48 -8.85 -5.86
N HIS A 90 10.18 -9.46 -4.71
CA HIS A 90 10.06 -10.90 -4.61
C HIS A 90 8.88 -11.46 -5.41
N PHE A 91 7.82 -10.66 -5.59
CA PHE A 91 6.61 -11.10 -6.27
C PHE A 91 6.59 -10.67 -7.75
N ARG A 92 5.94 -11.49 -8.58
CA ARG A 92 5.62 -11.16 -9.98
C ARG A 92 4.25 -10.51 -10.06
N GLU A 93 4.02 -9.73 -11.12
CA GLU A 93 2.71 -9.15 -11.42
C GLU A 93 1.64 -10.25 -11.69
N PRO A 94 0.39 -10.07 -11.24
CA PRO A 94 -0.10 -8.96 -10.41
C PRO A 94 0.34 -9.07 -8.94
N ILE A 95 0.64 -7.94 -8.30
CA ILE A 95 0.82 -7.89 -6.83
C ILE A 95 -0.46 -7.42 -6.16
N ARG A 96 -0.84 -8.04 -5.04
CA ARG A 96 -1.92 -7.59 -4.18
C ARG A 96 -1.34 -6.72 -3.08
N ILE A 97 -1.89 -5.52 -2.92
CA ILE A 97 -1.48 -4.60 -1.87
C ILE A 97 -2.68 -4.27 -0.99
N LYS A 98 -2.44 -4.16 0.32
CA LYS A 98 -3.39 -3.58 1.26
C LYS A 98 -2.91 -2.22 1.69
N THR A 99 -3.79 -1.24 1.61
CA THR A 99 -3.49 0.14 2.01
C THR A 99 -4.57 0.71 2.91
N VAL A 100 -4.24 1.77 3.63
CA VAL A 100 -5.21 2.55 4.38
C VAL A 100 -4.88 4.03 4.31
N LYS A 101 -5.91 4.87 4.29
CA LYS A 101 -5.75 6.32 4.46
C LYS A 101 -5.22 6.62 5.87
N PRO A 102 -4.20 7.48 6.03
CA PRO A 102 -3.73 7.92 7.33
C PRO A 102 -4.83 8.59 8.17
#